data_AF-A0A951Q035-F1
#
_entry.id   AF-A0A951Q035-F1
#
_cell.length_a   1.000
_cell.length_b   1.000
_cell.length_c   1.000
_cell.angle_alpha   90.00
_cell.angle_beta   90.00
_cell.angle_gamma   90.00
#
_symmetry.space_group_name_H-M   'P 1'
#
loop_
_entity.id
_entity.type
_entity.pdbx_description
1 polymer ?
#
loop_
_entity_poly.entity_id
_entity_poly.type
_entity_poly.pdbx_seq_one_letter_code
_entity_poly.pdbx_strand_id
1 'polypeptide(L)'
;MSTQEMNVTTFELLDISHEINSINAEIINKLALQSKNINKISLDRLVQQKAKLIEAERSQVAPIAQKVINRMQLKMQEIDELLSTRKEQGKITCDGYIRYLIQAWYCSSHTPDFQVLFHQRIAEYTKSFSEEKLKRGSKFVHTMESEADEEIGHEVLALRDLQKLGVQIFNKINDVFDESKSLINSQNKLLNQSNFIGFLGYSSYMEFLFAKHIGYQLELLSEAGINREAQTFLYNHYVIDLSHAGHDIDLLNFFVDNEEILNIINENIDVVHSFYKGIIARAFN
;
A
#
# COMPACT_ATOMS: atom_id res chain seq x y z
N MET A 1 8.94 -9.83 46.40
CA MET A 1 7.96 -9.42 45.38
C MET A 1 8.26 -10.24 44.14
N SER A 2 7.44 -11.25 43.88
CA SER A 2 7.61 -12.15 42.73
C SER A 2 7.06 -11.45 41.50
N THR A 3 7.93 -11.22 40.52
CA THR A 3 7.56 -10.80 39.17
C THR A 3 6.78 -11.94 38.54
N GLN A 4 5.48 -11.70 38.34
CA GLN A 4 4.59 -12.60 37.64
C GLN A 4 4.98 -12.54 36.15
N GLU A 5 5.72 -13.54 35.68
CA GLU A 5 5.96 -13.74 34.25
C GLU A 5 4.59 -13.93 33.58
N MET A 6 4.16 -12.93 32.82
CA MET A 6 2.99 -13.07 31.95
C MET A 6 3.37 -14.12 30.89
N ASN A 7 2.76 -15.29 31.01
CA ASN A 7 2.75 -16.30 29.96
C ASN A 7 2.19 -15.65 28.69
N VAL A 8 3.08 -15.23 27.79
CA VAL A 8 2.76 -14.90 26.41
C VAL A 8 2.07 -16.14 25.86
N THR A 9 0.78 -16.05 25.59
CA THR A 9 0.03 -17.20 25.10
C THR A 9 0.51 -17.52 23.69
N THR A 10 0.66 -18.80 23.35
CA THR A 10 1.14 -19.28 22.04
C THR A 10 0.31 -18.74 20.85
N PHE A 11 -0.86 -18.15 21.10
CA PHE A 11 -1.72 -17.52 20.11
C PHE A 11 -1.24 -16.14 19.62
N GLU A 12 -0.25 -15.55 20.29
CA GLU A 12 0.25 -14.20 20.00
C GLU A 12 1.45 -14.19 19.06
N LEU A 13 2.16 -15.31 18.97
CA LEU A 13 3.31 -15.49 18.09
C LEU A 13 2.85 -15.96 16.70
N LEU A 14 3.38 -15.33 15.66
CA LEU A 14 3.24 -15.79 14.28
C LEU A 14 4.53 -16.47 13.86
N ASP A 15 4.44 -17.76 13.52
CA ASP A 15 5.50 -18.50 12.84
C ASP A 15 5.39 -18.24 11.34
N ILE A 16 6.41 -17.60 10.76
CA ILE A 16 6.42 -17.16 9.36
C ILE A 16 6.32 -18.36 8.41
N SER A 17 7.00 -19.46 8.73
CA SER A 17 6.99 -20.65 7.88
C SER A 17 5.61 -21.32 7.91
N HIS A 18 5.00 -21.42 9.09
CA HIS A 18 3.63 -21.91 9.22
C HIS A 18 2.65 -21.02 8.45
N GLU A 19 2.74 -19.70 8.62
CA GLU A 19 1.85 -18.74 7.97
C GLU A 19 1.91 -18.87 6.44
N ILE A 20 3.12 -18.85 5.85
CA ILE A 20 3.31 -19.01 4.41
C ILE A 20 2.74 -20.36 3.93
N ASN A 21 2.97 -21.43 4.68
CA ASN A 21 2.49 -22.77 4.31
C ASN A 21 0.99 -22.97 4.49
N SER A 22 0.32 -22.12 5.28
CA SER A 22 -1.13 -22.16 5.46
C SER A 22 -1.91 -21.54 4.30
N ILE A 23 -1.24 -20.74 3.46
CA ILE A 23 -1.84 -20.06 2.33
C ILE A 23 -2.11 -21.06 1.20
N ASN A 24 -3.24 -20.88 0.52
CA ASN A 24 -3.65 -21.73 -0.60
C ASN A 24 -2.52 -21.83 -1.65
N ALA A 25 -2.19 -23.06 -2.04
CA ALA A 25 -1.13 -23.35 -3.02
C ALA A 25 -1.34 -22.63 -4.36
N GLU A 26 -2.59 -22.40 -4.77
CA GLU A 26 -2.93 -21.62 -5.96
C GLU A 26 -2.46 -20.16 -5.84
N ILE A 27 -2.70 -19.51 -4.69
CA ILE A 27 -2.24 -18.15 -4.40
C ILE A 27 -0.70 -18.11 -4.41
N ILE A 28 -0.05 -19.05 -3.73
CA ILE A 28 1.42 -19.15 -3.70
C ILE A 28 2.01 -19.29 -5.12
N ASN A 29 1.39 -20.13 -5.96
CA ASN A 29 1.79 -20.31 -7.35
C ASN A 29 1.56 -19.06 -8.20
N LYS A 30 0.42 -18.36 -8.00
CA LYS A 30 0.11 -17.07 -8.66
C LYS A 30 1.19 -16.04 -8.33
N LEU A 31 1.53 -15.85 -7.06
CA LEU A 31 2.56 -14.91 -6.61
C LEU A 31 3.95 -15.26 -7.14
N ALA A 32 4.29 -16.55 -7.19
CA ALA A 32 5.56 -17.00 -7.76
C ALA A 32 5.65 -16.69 -9.26
N LEU A 33 4.56 -16.91 -10.01
CA LEU A 33 4.48 -16.57 -11.42
C LEU A 33 4.54 -15.05 -11.65
N GLN A 34 3.81 -14.27 -10.84
CA GLN A 34 3.84 -12.81 -10.88
C GLN A 34 5.24 -12.27 -10.60
N SER A 35 5.89 -12.74 -9.53
CA SER A 35 7.28 -12.38 -9.21
C SER A 35 8.25 -12.75 -10.35
N LYS A 36 8.07 -13.92 -10.97
CA LYS A 36 8.86 -14.34 -12.14
C LYS A 36 8.63 -13.43 -13.34
N ASN A 37 7.41 -12.95 -13.55
CA ASN A 37 7.08 -12.03 -14.64
C ASN A 37 7.63 -10.63 -14.37
N ILE A 38 7.51 -10.14 -13.13
CA ILE A 38 8.08 -8.87 -12.68
C ILE A 38 9.60 -8.87 -12.88
N ASN A 39 10.29 -9.94 -12.48
CA ASN A 39 11.74 -10.06 -12.64
C ASN A 39 12.21 -10.11 -14.11
N LYS A 40 11.31 -10.29 -15.07
CA LYS A 40 11.60 -10.21 -16.51
C LYS A 40 11.34 -8.82 -17.10
N ILE A 41 10.70 -7.93 -16.36
CA ILE A 41 10.43 -6.57 -16.84
C ILE A 41 11.76 -5.84 -16.96
N SER A 42 12.06 -5.35 -18.17
CA SER A 42 13.28 -4.60 -18.41
C SER A 42 13.22 -3.22 -17.75
N LEU A 43 14.39 -2.68 -17.42
CA LEU A 43 14.51 -1.32 -16.92
C LEU A 43 13.85 -0.31 -17.89
N ASP A 44 14.08 -0.47 -19.19
CA ASP A 44 13.46 0.37 -20.22
C ASP A 44 11.93 0.37 -20.15
N ARG A 45 11.32 -0.79 -19.88
CA ARG A 45 9.87 -0.89 -19.73
C ARG A 45 9.38 -0.15 -18.49
N LEU A 46 10.09 -0.24 -17.36
CA LEU A 46 9.77 0.51 -16.15
C LEU A 46 9.89 2.03 -16.38
N VAL A 47 10.96 2.46 -17.07
CA VAL A 47 11.15 3.87 -17.44
C VAL A 47 10.00 4.35 -18.33
N GLN A 48 9.58 3.55 -19.31
CA GLN A 48 8.43 3.86 -20.16
C GLN A 48 7.12 3.93 -19.38
N GLN A 49 6.86 3.01 -18.45
CA GLN A 49 5.65 3.04 -17.61
C GLN A 49 5.64 4.29 -16.72
N LYS A 50 6.75 4.61 -16.07
CA LYS A 50 6.88 5.83 -15.27
C LYS A 50 6.68 7.09 -16.10
N ALA A 51 7.22 7.14 -17.32
CA ALA A 51 7.02 8.27 -18.23
C ALA A 51 5.55 8.42 -18.64
N LYS A 52 4.84 7.30 -18.89
CA LYS A 52 3.40 7.31 -19.19
C LYS A 52 2.57 7.83 -18.02
N LEU A 53 2.89 7.41 -16.78
CA LEU A 53 2.23 7.92 -15.59
C LEU A 53 2.42 9.44 -15.45
N ILE A 54 3.65 9.92 -15.59
CA ILE A 54 3.96 11.36 -15.54
C ILE A 54 3.20 12.14 -16.62
N GLU A 55 3.06 11.58 -17.82
CA GLU A 55 2.30 12.22 -18.89
C GLU A 55 0.80 12.24 -18.58
N ALA A 56 0.24 11.12 -18.11
CA ALA A 56 -1.16 11.05 -17.70
C ALA A 56 -1.51 12.08 -16.62
N GLU A 57 -0.63 12.24 -15.61
CA GLU A 57 -0.77 13.27 -14.57
C GLU A 57 -0.85 14.70 -15.13
N ARG A 58 -0.22 14.97 -16.29
CA ARG A 58 -0.15 16.32 -16.86
C ARG A 58 -1.28 16.62 -17.83
N SER A 59 -1.69 15.63 -18.63
CA SER A 59 -2.57 15.85 -19.78
C SER A 59 -3.95 15.24 -19.65
N GLN A 60 -4.19 14.36 -18.67
CA GLN A 60 -5.42 13.58 -18.57
C GLN A 60 -6.22 13.85 -17.29
N VAL A 61 -5.66 14.56 -16.31
CA VAL A 61 -6.32 14.81 -15.03
C VAL A 61 -7.25 16.02 -15.10
N ALA A 62 -8.49 15.86 -14.66
CA ALA A 62 -9.45 16.95 -14.52
C ALA A 62 -8.97 17.97 -13.48
N PRO A 63 -9.25 19.28 -13.65
CA PRO A 63 -8.71 20.32 -12.76
C PRO A 63 -9.00 20.11 -11.26
N ILE A 64 -10.14 19.52 -10.91
CA ILE A 64 -10.49 19.24 -9.52
C ILE A 64 -9.78 17.98 -8.98
N ALA A 65 -9.68 16.91 -9.78
CA ALA A 65 -8.92 15.70 -9.45
C ALA A 65 -7.41 16.00 -9.30
N GLN A 66 -6.88 16.97 -10.04
CA GLN A 66 -5.50 17.43 -9.92
C GLN A 66 -5.17 17.92 -8.50
N LYS A 67 -6.16 18.47 -7.78
CA LYS A 67 -5.96 18.91 -6.40
C LYS A 67 -5.69 17.73 -5.45
N VAL A 68 -6.28 16.56 -5.71
CA VAL A 68 -5.99 15.32 -4.97
C VAL A 68 -4.56 14.88 -5.23
N ILE A 69 -4.15 14.80 -6.50
CA ILE A 69 -2.78 14.41 -6.89
C ILE A 69 -1.75 15.35 -6.25
N ASN A 70 -1.99 16.66 -6.29
CA ASN A 70 -1.11 17.64 -5.66
C ASN A 70 -1.00 17.42 -4.14
N ARG A 71 -2.11 17.07 -3.47
CA ARG A 71 -2.09 16.75 -2.04
C ARG A 71 -1.26 15.51 -1.75
N MET A 72 -1.45 14.44 -2.52
CA MET A 72 -0.67 13.21 -2.39
C MET A 72 0.83 13.47 -2.58
N GLN A 73 1.22 14.21 -3.62
CA GLN A 73 2.62 14.56 -3.88
C GLN A 73 3.26 15.35 -2.73
N LEU A 74 2.55 16.33 -2.18
CA LEU A 74 3.02 17.08 -1.00
C LEU A 74 3.28 16.13 0.19
N LYS A 75 2.35 15.19 0.43
CA LYS A 75 2.50 14.21 1.52
C LYS A 75 3.62 13.21 1.28
N MET A 76 3.87 12.81 0.05
CA MET A 76 4.97 11.90 -0.27
C MET A 76 6.34 12.59 -0.09
N GLN A 77 6.45 13.88 -0.39
CA GLN A 77 7.68 14.65 -0.12
C GLN A 77 8.05 14.63 1.37
N GLU A 78 7.06 14.74 2.27
CA GLU A 78 7.31 14.63 3.72
C GLU A 78 7.88 13.25 4.13
N ILE A 79 7.60 12.19 3.37
CA ILE A 79 8.19 10.85 3.60
C ILE A 79 9.64 10.82 3.12
N ASP A 80 9.94 11.37 1.95
CA ASP A 80 11.31 11.44 1.42
C ASP A 80 12.22 12.27 2.33
N GLU A 81 11.73 13.40 2.84
CA GLU A 81 12.44 14.24 3.81
C GLU A 81 12.73 13.49 5.12
N LEU A 82 11.74 12.74 5.62
CA LEU A 82 11.91 11.91 6.81
C LEU A 82 12.99 10.86 6.58
N LEU A 83 12.92 10.12 5.47
CA LEU A 83 13.89 9.08 5.15
C LEU A 83 15.30 9.63 4.92
N SER A 84 15.42 10.78 4.26
CA SER A 84 16.68 11.51 4.10
C SER A 84 17.30 11.85 5.46
N THR A 85 16.49 12.39 6.37
CA THR A 85 16.92 12.68 7.74
C THR A 85 17.37 11.42 8.48
N ARG A 86 16.63 10.30 8.33
CA ARG A 86 17.02 9.02 8.95
C ARG A 86 18.31 8.46 8.36
N LYS A 87 18.54 8.62 7.05
CA LYS A 87 19.81 8.26 6.38
C LYS A 87 20.98 9.03 6.99
N GLU A 88 20.86 10.36 7.09
CA GLU A 88 21.91 11.21 7.65
C GLU A 88 22.24 10.87 9.11
N GLN A 89 21.24 10.40 9.87
CA GLN A 89 21.40 9.93 11.24
C GLN A 89 21.91 8.49 11.36
N GLY A 90 22.15 7.78 10.25
CA GLY A 90 22.56 6.38 10.24
C GLY A 90 21.49 5.42 10.78
N LYS A 91 20.21 5.81 10.70
CA LYS A 91 19.08 5.03 11.25
C LYS A 91 18.41 4.09 10.26
N ILE A 92 18.72 4.21 8.97
CA ILE A 92 18.31 3.21 7.97
C ILE A 92 19.17 1.97 8.18
N THR A 93 18.57 0.94 8.77
CA THR A 93 19.25 -0.28 9.23
C THR A 93 18.42 -1.52 8.89
N CYS A 94 19.06 -2.70 8.93
CA CYS A 94 18.38 -3.98 8.75
C CYS A 94 17.25 -4.17 9.78
N ASP A 95 17.54 -3.93 11.07
CA ASP A 95 16.53 -4.04 12.14
C ASP A 95 15.36 -3.08 11.92
N GLY A 96 15.65 -1.85 11.49
CA GLY A 96 14.61 -0.89 11.16
C GLY A 96 13.72 -1.36 10.00
N TYR A 97 14.33 -1.98 9.00
CA TYR A 97 13.60 -2.54 7.86
C TYR A 97 12.77 -3.77 8.26
N ILE A 98 13.28 -4.65 9.13
CA ILE A 98 12.51 -5.75 9.72
C ILE A 98 11.26 -5.20 10.43
N ARG A 99 11.42 -4.17 11.27
CA ARG A 99 10.29 -3.53 11.96
C ARG A 99 9.27 -2.96 10.98
N TYR A 100 9.72 -2.35 9.89
CA TYR A 100 8.85 -1.87 8.80
C TYR A 100 8.11 -3.02 8.11
N LEU A 101 8.79 -4.11 7.75
CA LEU A 101 8.19 -5.25 7.05
C LEU A 101 7.10 -5.95 7.88
N ILE A 102 7.21 -5.97 9.21
CA ILE A 102 6.13 -6.45 10.10
C ILE A 102 4.88 -5.57 9.93
N GLN A 103 5.05 -4.25 9.82
CA GLN A 103 3.92 -3.35 9.60
C GLN A 103 3.34 -3.50 8.19
N ALA A 104 4.21 -3.65 7.19
CA ALA A 104 3.81 -3.88 5.81
C ALA A 104 2.99 -5.17 5.67
N TRP A 105 3.44 -6.28 6.27
CA TRP A 105 2.67 -7.53 6.37
C TRP A 105 1.30 -7.29 7.01
N TYR A 106 1.27 -6.62 8.16
CA TYR A 106 0.02 -6.38 8.88
C TYR A 106 -0.96 -5.56 8.02
N CYS A 107 -0.50 -4.50 7.35
CA CYS A 107 -1.35 -3.69 6.51
C CYS A 107 -1.83 -4.44 5.27
N SER A 108 -0.91 -5.09 4.54
CA SER A 108 -1.24 -5.82 3.30
C SER A 108 -2.18 -7.01 3.55
N SER A 109 -2.13 -7.64 4.72
CA SER A 109 -3.05 -8.75 5.04
C SER A 109 -4.53 -8.33 5.18
N HIS A 110 -4.80 -7.02 5.31
CA HIS A 110 -6.17 -6.48 5.39
C HIS A 110 -6.61 -5.79 4.08
N THR A 111 -5.69 -5.51 3.15
CA THR A 111 -6.01 -4.82 1.88
C THR A 111 -7.06 -5.57 1.04
N PRO A 112 -7.02 -6.91 0.89
CA PRO A 112 -8.04 -7.62 0.10
C PRO A 112 -9.46 -7.38 0.61
N ASP A 113 -9.67 -7.45 1.93
CA ASP A 113 -10.98 -7.23 2.55
C ASP A 113 -11.47 -5.79 2.31
N PHE A 114 -10.55 -4.82 2.36
CA PHE A 114 -10.89 -3.42 2.07
C PHE A 114 -11.31 -3.23 0.62
N GLN A 115 -10.58 -3.81 -0.34
CA GLN A 115 -10.90 -3.72 -1.75
C GLN A 115 -12.26 -4.36 -2.05
N VAL A 116 -12.52 -5.55 -1.50
CA VAL A 116 -13.83 -6.23 -1.63
C VAL A 116 -14.97 -5.35 -1.10
N LEU A 117 -14.82 -4.81 0.11
CA LEU A 117 -15.85 -3.96 0.71
C LEU A 117 -16.03 -2.66 -0.08
N PHE A 118 -14.94 -2.03 -0.51
CA PHE A 118 -14.98 -0.83 -1.33
C PHE A 118 -15.72 -1.07 -2.65
N HIS A 119 -15.43 -2.17 -3.34
CA HIS A 119 -16.13 -2.53 -4.58
C HIS A 119 -17.62 -2.74 -4.37
N GLN A 120 -18.01 -3.42 -3.29
CA GLN A 120 -19.43 -3.57 -2.93
C GLN A 120 -20.11 -2.21 -2.74
N ARG A 121 -19.47 -1.28 -2.02
CA ARG A 121 -19.99 0.08 -1.82
C ARG A 121 -20.07 0.88 -3.12
N ILE A 122 -19.07 0.81 -3.98
CA ILE A 122 -19.07 1.47 -5.29
C ILE A 122 -20.20 0.90 -6.17
N ALA A 123 -20.38 -0.41 -6.19
CA ALA A 123 -21.46 -1.06 -6.94
C ALA A 123 -22.85 -0.63 -6.45
N GLU A 124 -23.03 -0.40 -5.15
CA GLU A 124 -24.27 0.18 -4.59
C GLU A 124 -24.43 1.65 -4.97
N TYR A 125 -23.38 2.45 -4.79
CA TYR A 125 -23.38 3.89 -5.01
C TYR A 125 -23.67 4.26 -6.47
N THR A 126 -23.06 3.53 -7.41
CA THR A 126 -23.22 3.76 -8.85
C THR A 126 -24.61 3.43 -9.38
N LYS A 127 -25.45 2.65 -8.66
CA LYS A 127 -26.86 2.41 -9.06
C LYS A 127 -27.68 3.69 -9.12
N SER A 128 -27.28 4.72 -8.39
CA SER A 128 -27.96 6.01 -8.37
C SER A 128 -27.52 6.95 -9.51
N PHE A 129 -26.51 6.56 -10.30
CA PHE A 129 -25.93 7.43 -11.31
C PHE A 129 -26.79 7.47 -12.58
N SER A 130 -26.75 8.62 -13.28
CA SER A 130 -27.40 8.74 -14.58
C SER A 130 -26.74 7.82 -15.61
N GLU A 131 -27.51 7.42 -16.63
CA GLU A 131 -27.01 6.58 -17.73
C GLU A 131 -25.80 7.23 -18.43
N GLU A 132 -25.77 8.56 -18.53
CA GLU A 132 -24.64 9.32 -19.09
C GLU A 132 -23.38 9.24 -18.22
N LYS A 133 -23.52 9.28 -16.88
CA LYS A 133 -22.38 9.09 -15.97
C LYS A 133 -21.91 7.63 -16.02
N LEU A 134 -22.82 6.66 -16.05
CA LEU A 134 -22.48 5.24 -16.16
C LEU A 134 -21.83 4.87 -17.51
N LYS A 135 -22.23 5.46 -18.63
CA LYS A 135 -21.54 5.25 -19.93
C LYS A 135 -20.08 5.66 -19.88
N ARG A 136 -19.77 6.72 -19.13
CA ARG A 136 -18.39 7.16 -18.85
C ARG A 136 -17.68 6.25 -17.85
N GLY A 137 -18.42 5.60 -16.95
CA GLY A 137 -17.88 4.82 -15.83
C GLY A 137 -17.84 3.29 -15.96
N SER A 138 -18.55 2.72 -16.94
CA SER A 138 -18.78 1.27 -17.06
C SER A 138 -17.51 0.43 -17.24
N LYS A 139 -16.47 1.01 -17.83
CA LYS A 139 -15.15 0.37 -17.93
C LYS A 139 -14.50 0.21 -16.55
N PHE A 140 -14.72 1.14 -15.62
CA PHE A 140 -14.03 1.18 -14.33
C PHE A 140 -14.58 0.17 -13.32
N VAL A 141 -15.89 -0.06 -13.31
CA VAL A 141 -16.50 -1.07 -12.41
C VAL A 141 -15.96 -2.47 -12.70
N HIS A 142 -15.71 -2.79 -13.97
CA HIS A 142 -15.09 -4.07 -14.35
C HIS A 142 -13.58 -4.14 -14.07
N THR A 143 -12.85 -3.02 -14.17
CA THR A 143 -11.42 -2.99 -13.79
C THR A 143 -11.24 -3.23 -12.29
N MET A 144 -12.07 -2.59 -11.46
CA MET A 144 -12.03 -2.73 -10.01
C MET A 144 -12.23 -4.20 -9.57
N GLU A 145 -13.17 -4.95 -10.16
CA GLU A 145 -13.38 -6.37 -9.85
C GLU A 145 -12.14 -7.23 -10.08
N SER A 146 -11.34 -6.95 -11.13
CA SER A 146 -10.09 -7.68 -11.37
C SER A 146 -8.96 -7.31 -10.41
N GLU A 147 -8.95 -6.08 -9.86
CA GLU A 147 -7.88 -5.58 -9.00
C GLU A 147 -7.94 -6.17 -7.58
N ALA A 148 -9.13 -6.49 -7.05
CA ALA A 148 -9.25 -7.12 -5.73
C ALA A 148 -8.53 -8.47 -5.64
N ASP A 149 -8.56 -9.27 -6.70
CA ASP A 149 -7.87 -10.56 -6.75
C ASP A 149 -6.36 -10.41 -6.83
N GLU A 150 -5.86 -9.27 -7.35
CA GLU A 150 -4.42 -9.00 -7.47
C GLU A 150 -3.78 -8.74 -6.10
N GLU A 151 -4.50 -8.14 -5.16
CA GLU A 151 -4.00 -7.86 -3.80
C GLU A 151 -3.85 -9.10 -2.91
N ILE A 152 -4.51 -10.21 -3.27
CA ILE A 152 -4.49 -11.44 -2.47
C ILE A 152 -3.07 -12.02 -2.42
N GLY A 153 -2.55 -12.14 -1.21
CA GLY A 153 -1.25 -12.78 -0.94
C GLY A 153 -0.05 -11.82 -1.04
N HIS A 154 -0.27 -10.52 -1.24
CA HIS A 154 0.82 -9.53 -1.20
C HIS A 154 1.55 -9.51 0.15
N GLU A 155 0.88 -9.85 1.25
CA GLU A 155 1.48 -10.02 2.58
C GLU A 155 2.57 -11.11 2.62
N VAL A 156 2.49 -12.11 1.73
CA VAL A 156 3.51 -13.17 1.59
C VAL A 156 4.86 -12.62 1.14
N LEU A 157 4.86 -11.54 0.35
CA LEU A 157 6.11 -10.93 -0.09
C LEU A 157 6.87 -10.35 1.10
N ALA A 158 6.16 -9.69 2.03
CA ALA A 158 6.75 -9.18 3.27
C ALA A 158 7.25 -10.32 4.17
N LEU A 159 6.47 -11.40 4.32
CA LEU A 159 6.86 -12.58 5.10
C LEU A 159 8.12 -13.26 4.54
N ARG A 160 8.24 -13.38 3.21
CA ARG A 160 9.42 -13.95 2.54
C ARG A 160 10.66 -13.09 2.73
N ASP A 161 10.51 -11.77 2.66
CA ASP A 161 11.61 -10.86 2.94
C ASP A 161 12.05 -10.95 4.40
N LEU A 162 11.12 -10.96 5.36
CA LEU A 162 11.40 -11.21 6.78
C LEU A 162 12.18 -12.53 6.99
N GLN A 163 11.75 -13.61 6.32
CA GLN A 163 12.42 -14.91 6.39
C GLN A 163 13.88 -14.83 5.87
N LYS A 164 14.11 -14.11 4.76
CA LYS A 164 15.46 -13.90 4.20
C LYS A 164 16.35 -13.04 5.11
N LEU A 165 15.75 -12.16 5.90
CA LEU A 165 16.45 -11.38 6.93
C LEU A 165 16.67 -12.17 8.23
N GLY A 166 16.26 -13.45 8.27
CA GLY A 166 16.50 -14.36 9.39
C GLY A 166 15.39 -14.35 10.46
N VAL A 167 14.31 -13.60 10.26
CA VAL A 167 13.15 -13.62 11.16
C VAL A 167 12.38 -14.93 10.95
N GLN A 168 12.10 -15.64 12.04
CA GLN A 168 11.29 -16.86 12.01
C GLN A 168 9.92 -16.66 12.66
N ILE A 169 9.89 -15.86 13.73
CA ILE A 169 8.71 -15.65 14.56
C ILE A 169 8.68 -14.19 15.01
N PHE A 170 7.50 -13.58 15.06
CA PHE A 170 7.27 -12.30 15.73
C PHE A 170 5.92 -12.28 16.46
N ASN A 171 5.75 -11.37 17.42
CA ASN A 171 4.54 -11.23 18.22
C ASN A 171 3.57 -10.23 17.55
N LYS A 172 2.40 -10.69 17.11
CA LYS A 172 1.40 -9.87 16.40
C LYS A 172 0.82 -8.72 17.24
N ILE A 173 0.87 -8.84 18.57
CA ILE A 173 0.33 -7.82 19.47
C ILE A 173 1.38 -6.75 19.74
N ASN A 174 2.59 -7.17 20.07
CA ASN A 174 3.65 -6.29 20.57
C ASN A 174 4.53 -5.71 19.46
N ASP A 175 4.74 -6.44 18.37
CA ASP A 175 5.62 -6.01 17.28
C ASP A 175 4.86 -5.21 16.20
N VAL A 176 3.53 -5.33 16.15
CA VAL A 176 2.69 -4.47 15.31
C VAL A 176 2.43 -3.15 16.04
N PHE A 177 2.78 -2.06 15.38
CA PHE A 177 2.66 -0.69 15.88
C PHE A 177 1.20 -0.24 15.96
N ASP A 178 0.92 0.68 16.89
CA ASP A 178 -0.41 1.26 17.05
C ASP A 178 -0.81 2.11 15.84
N GLU A 179 0.16 2.69 15.14
CA GLU A 179 -0.03 3.40 13.88
C GLU A 179 -0.61 2.48 12.80
N SER A 180 -0.08 1.26 12.65
CA SER A 180 -0.59 0.25 11.70
C SER A 180 -2.00 -0.20 12.06
N LYS A 181 -2.24 -0.48 13.35
CA LYS A 181 -3.58 -0.84 13.86
C LYS A 181 -4.59 0.30 13.63
N SER A 182 -4.18 1.54 13.86
CA SER A 182 -5.01 2.73 13.68
C SER A 182 -5.29 3.01 12.20
N LEU A 183 -4.32 2.76 11.32
CA LEU A 183 -4.52 2.82 9.88
C LEU A 183 -5.62 1.84 9.46
N ILE A 184 -5.49 0.56 9.82
CA ILE A 184 -6.49 -0.48 9.49
C ILE A 184 -7.88 -0.14 10.06
N ASN A 185 -7.94 0.29 11.33
CA ASN A 185 -9.20 0.66 11.95
C ASN A 185 -9.86 1.88 11.29
N SER A 186 -9.07 2.87 10.87
CA SER A 186 -9.61 4.06 10.19
C SER A 186 -10.21 3.72 8.84
N GLN A 187 -9.57 2.85 8.04
CA GLN A 187 -10.09 2.42 6.75
C GLN A 187 -11.34 1.54 6.89
N ASN A 188 -11.33 0.60 7.84
CA ASN A 188 -12.53 -0.17 8.18
C ASN A 188 -13.70 0.73 8.55
N LYS A 189 -13.48 1.75 9.39
CA LYS A 189 -14.53 2.69 9.79
C LYS A 189 -15.05 3.48 8.59
N LEU A 190 -14.15 3.98 7.74
CA LEU A 190 -14.51 4.77 6.58
C LEU A 190 -15.39 4.00 5.58
N LEU A 191 -15.02 2.75 5.28
CA LEU A 191 -15.76 1.87 4.37
C LEU A 191 -17.14 1.44 4.89
N ASN A 192 -17.36 1.55 6.20
CA ASN A 192 -18.64 1.25 6.85
C ASN A 192 -19.54 2.48 7.05
N GLN A 193 -19.10 3.67 6.61
CA GLN A 193 -19.81 4.93 6.75
C GLN A 193 -20.30 5.47 5.40
N SER A 194 -21.13 6.52 5.43
CA SER A 194 -21.62 7.20 4.22
C SER A 194 -20.50 7.80 3.36
N ASN A 195 -19.34 8.08 3.96
CA ASN A 195 -18.23 8.75 3.30
C ASN A 195 -17.18 7.76 2.75
N PHE A 196 -17.60 6.54 2.42
CA PHE A 196 -16.72 5.47 1.92
C PHE A 196 -15.88 5.88 0.70
N ILE A 197 -16.33 6.86 -0.08
CA ILE A 197 -15.59 7.39 -1.25
C ILE A 197 -14.22 7.97 -0.87
N GLY A 198 -14.05 8.40 0.38
CA GLY A 198 -12.76 8.81 0.91
C GLY A 198 -11.71 7.71 0.88
N PHE A 199 -12.10 6.44 0.76
CA PHE A 199 -11.19 5.31 0.62
C PHE A 199 -10.34 5.41 -0.66
N LEU A 200 -10.80 6.11 -1.71
CA LEU A 200 -9.96 6.46 -2.87
C LEU A 200 -8.70 7.23 -2.45
N GLY A 201 -8.78 8.01 -1.37
CA GLY A 201 -7.62 8.67 -0.79
C GLY A 201 -6.61 7.72 -0.19
N TYR A 202 -7.03 6.55 0.31
CA TYR A 202 -6.12 5.51 0.80
C TYR A 202 -5.50 4.72 -0.36
N SER A 203 -6.33 4.16 -1.24
CA SER A 203 -5.85 3.33 -2.35
C SER A 203 -4.88 4.13 -3.23
N SER A 204 -5.32 5.31 -3.69
CA SER A 204 -4.50 6.09 -4.61
C SER A 204 -3.25 6.68 -3.96
N TYR A 205 -3.30 7.03 -2.68
CA TYR A 205 -2.11 7.49 -1.97
C TYR A 205 -1.05 6.39 -1.87
N MET A 206 -1.45 5.17 -1.51
CA MET A 206 -0.51 4.06 -1.36
C MET A 206 0.08 3.68 -2.72
N GLU A 207 -0.74 3.52 -3.76
CA GLU A 207 -0.30 3.17 -5.11
C GLU A 207 0.67 4.21 -5.69
N PHE A 208 0.33 5.51 -5.61
CA PHE A 208 1.22 6.57 -6.08
C PHE A 208 2.53 6.62 -5.28
N LEU A 209 2.48 6.37 -3.97
CA LEU A 209 3.66 6.38 -3.12
C LEU A 209 4.65 5.29 -3.58
N PHE A 210 4.16 4.06 -3.76
CA PHE A 210 4.98 2.96 -4.27
C PHE A 210 5.43 3.23 -5.71
N ALA A 211 4.54 3.63 -6.61
CA ALA A 211 4.85 3.88 -8.02
C ALA A 211 5.91 4.98 -8.24
N LYS A 212 5.95 6.01 -7.38
CA LYS A 212 6.79 7.20 -7.63
C LYS A 212 8.01 7.30 -6.72
N HIS A 213 7.91 6.89 -5.46
CA HIS A 213 8.90 7.19 -4.43
C HIS A 213 9.72 5.98 -3.96
N ILE A 214 9.28 4.76 -4.26
CA ILE A 214 9.97 3.57 -3.73
C ILE A 214 11.36 3.33 -4.32
N GLY A 215 11.65 3.89 -5.51
CA GLY A 215 12.99 3.84 -6.08
C GLY A 215 14.05 4.43 -5.14
N TYR A 216 13.73 5.54 -4.48
CA TYR A 216 14.60 6.15 -3.47
C TYR A 216 14.73 5.25 -2.24
N GLN A 217 13.63 4.66 -1.77
CA GLN A 217 13.64 3.74 -0.62
C GLN A 217 14.52 2.50 -0.88
N LEU A 218 14.42 1.89 -2.06
CA LEU A 218 15.25 0.74 -2.45
C LEU A 218 16.73 1.09 -2.50
N GLU A 219 17.07 2.31 -2.96
CA GLU A 219 18.45 2.81 -2.93
C GLU A 219 18.97 2.92 -1.49
N LEU A 220 18.19 3.53 -0.59
CA LEU A 220 18.55 3.66 0.83
C LEU A 220 18.79 2.31 1.50
N LEU A 221 17.93 1.32 1.25
CA LEU A 221 18.09 -0.02 1.82
C LEU A 221 19.33 -0.72 1.27
N SER A 222 19.63 -0.52 -0.01
CA SER A 222 20.84 -1.07 -0.65
C SER A 222 22.11 -0.45 -0.08
N GLU A 223 22.14 0.87 0.14
CA GLU A 223 23.24 1.56 0.82
C GLU A 223 23.41 1.11 2.27
N ALA A 224 22.31 0.77 2.95
CA ALA A 224 22.32 0.19 4.30
C ALA A 224 22.76 -1.30 4.33
N GLY A 225 23.15 -1.87 3.20
CA GLY A 225 23.67 -3.24 3.10
C GLY A 225 22.59 -4.34 3.10
N ILE A 226 21.32 -3.97 2.93
CA ILE A 226 20.23 -4.94 2.87
C ILE A 226 20.23 -5.60 1.49
N ASN A 227 20.32 -6.92 1.45
CA ASN A 227 20.36 -7.66 0.19
C ASN A 227 19.07 -7.43 -0.62
N ARG A 228 19.20 -7.16 -1.92
CA ARG A 228 18.09 -7.00 -2.86
C ARG A 228 17.12 -8.18 -2.85
N GLU A 229 17.61 -9.40 -2.58
CA GLU A 229 16.76 -10.57 -2.45
C GLU A 229 15.75 -10.45 -1.31
N ALA A 230 16.03 -9.66 -0.29
CA ALA A 230 15.13 -9.38 0.83
C ALA A 230 14.34 -8.07 0.67
N GLN A 231 14.26 -7.51 -0.54
CA GLN A 231 13.51 -6.28 -0.84
C GLN A 231 12.36 -6.54 -1.84
N THR A 232 11.89 -7.79 -1.93
CA THR A 232 10.91 -8.21 -2.94
C THR A 232 9.53 -7.60 -2.72
N PHE A 233 9.13 -7.35 -1.47
CA PHE A 233 7.88 -6.67 -1.13
C PHE A 233 7.82 -5.28 -1.77
N LEU A 234 8.84 -4.44 -1.55
CA LEU A 234 8.90 -3.09 -2.09
C LEU A 234 9.09 -3.08 -3.61
N TYR A 235 9.96 -3.95 -4.12
CA TYR A 235 10.24 -4.00 -5.55
C TYR A 235 9.04 -4.50 -6.36
N ASN A 236 8.30 -5.48 -5.87
CA ASN A 236 7.13 -5.97 -6.59
C ASN A 236 6.00 -4.94 -6.57
N HIS A 237 5.71 -4.31 -5.41
CA HIS A 237 4.72 -3.23 -5.33
C HIS A 237 5.07 -2.07 -6.27
N TYR A 238 6.34 -1.65 -6.33
CA TYR A 238 6.78 -0.65 -7.31
C TYR A 238 6.29 -0.93 -8.73
N VAL A 239 6.45 -2.18 -9.17
CA VAL A 239 6.21 -2.58 -10.55
C VAL A 239 4.71 -2.76 -10.82
N ILE A 240 3.98 -3.29 -9.85
CA ILE A 240 2.52 -3.47 -9.90
C ILE A 240 1.85 -2.09 -9.89
N ASP A 241 2.21 -1.25 -8.92
CA ASP A 241 1.54 0.03 -8.64
C ASP A 241 1.85 1.09 -9.70
N LEU A 242 2.94 0.95 -10.47
CA LEU A 242 3.15 1.75 -11.67
C LEU A 242 2.02 1.61 -12.70
N SER A 243 1.35 0.45 -12.74
CA SER A 243 0.16 0.25 -13.57
C SER A 243 -1.08 0.79 -12.87
N HIS A 244 -1.27 0.49 -11.58
CA HIS A 244 -2.47 0.87 -10.84
C HIS A 244 -2.61 2.39 -10.67
N ALA A 245 -1.52 3.11 -10.42
CA ALA A 245 -1.52 4.58 -10.35
C ALA A 245 -2.03 5.26 -11.64
N GLY A 246 -1.95 4.58 -12.79
CA GLY A 246 -2.57 5.05 -14.03
C GLY A 246 -4.10 4.90 -14.02
N HIS A 247 -4.61 3.79 -13.48
CA HIS A 247 -6.05 3.55 -13.32
C HIS A 247 -6.67 4.47 -12.26
N ASP A 248 -5.95 4.73 -11.18
CA ASP A 248 -6.33 5.71 -10.16
C ASP A 248 -6.64 7.09 -10.73
N ILE A 249 -5.87 7.57 -11.71
CA ILE A 249 -6.14 8.85 -12.37
C ILE A 249 -7.53 8.86 -12.99
N ASP A 250 -7.90 7.76 -13.66
CA ASP A 250 -9.22 7.61 -14.26
C ASP A 250 -10.33 7.56 -13.19
N LEU A 251 -10.09 6.85 -12.08
CA LEU A 251 -11.03 6.80 -10.95
C LEU A 251 -11.23 8.18 -10.30
N LEU A 252 -10.14 8.92 -10.07
CA LEU A 252 -10.19 10.28 -9.53
C LEU A 252 -10.94 11.21 -10.47
N ASN A 253 -10.69 11.15 -11.79
CA ASN A 253 -11.42 11.92 -12.78
C ASN A 253 -12.93 11.61 -12.79
N PHE A 254 -13.29 10.37 -12.49
CA PHE A 254 -14.68 9.92 -12.50
C PHE A 254 -15.44 10.30 -11.23
N PHE A 255 -14.82 10.12 -10.06
CA PHE A 255 -15.48 10.31 -8.76
C PHE A 255 -15.31 11.71 -8.18
N VAL A 256 -14.18 12.38 -8.43
CA VAL A 256 -13.92 13.72 -7.90
C VAL A 256 -14.54 14.75 -8.85
N ASP A 257 -15.82 15.04 -8.66
CA ASP A 257 -16.57 15.98 -9.50
C ASP A 257 -16.99 17.27 -8.75
N ASN A 258 -16.76 17.34 -7.45
CA ASN A 258 -17.07 18.51 -6.62
C ASN A 258 -16.14 18.63 -5.39
N GLU A 259 -16.19 19.79 -4.72
CA GLU A 259 -15.30 20.12 -3.59
C GLU A 259 -15.61 19.28 -2.32
N GLU A 260 -16.83 18.79 -2.14
CA GLU A 260 -17.17 17.93 -1.00
C GLU A 260 -16.44 16.58 -1.10
N ILE A 261 -16.50 15.94 -2.26
CA ILE A 261 -15.79 14.67 -2.51
C ILE A 261 -14.27 14.87 -2.43
N LEU A 262 -13.76 15.96 -3.00
CA LEU A 262 -12.35 16.33 -2.90
C LEU A 262 -11.90 16.42 -1.43
N ASN A 263 -12.68 17.09 -0.57
CA ASN A 263 -12.34 17.26 0.83
C ASN A 263 -12.32 15.93 1.58
N ILE A 264 -13.34 15.09 1.38
CA ILE A 264 -13.41 13.75 2.00
C ILE A 264 -12.19 12.89 1.63
N ILE A 265 -11.78 12.93 0.36
CA ILE A 265 -10.61 12.18 -0.12
C ILE A 265 -9.31 12.76 0.47
N ASN A 266 -9.14 14.08 0.46
CA ASN A 266 -7.95 14.73 1.01
C ASN A 266 -7.81 14.54 2.53
N GLU A 267 -8.93 14.54 3.26
CA GLU A 267 -8.94 14.23 4.69
C GLU A 267 -8.43 12.80 4.94
N ASN A 268 -8.87 11.83 4.15
CA ASN A 268 -8.36 10.46 4.30
C ASN A 268 -6.89 10.34 3.87
N ILE A 269 -6.43 11.04 2.83
CA ILE A 269 -5.00 11.11 2.47
C ILE A 269 -4.18 11.58 3.68
N ASP A 270 -4.64 12.62 4.37
CA ASP A 270 -3.93 13.16 5.54
C ASP A 270 -3.88 12.17 6.71
N VAL A 271 -4.97 11.45 6.96
CA VAL A 271 -5.03 10.40 7.99
C VAL A 271 -4.07 9.27 7.65
N VAL A 272 -4.13 8.75 6.42
CA VAL A 272 -3.28 7.65 5.95
C VAL A 272 -1.82 8.04 6.00
N HIS A 273 -1.49 9.22 5.47
CA HIS A 273 -0.15 9.77 5.52
C HIS A 273 0.37 9.91 6.96
N SER A 274 -0.45 10.42 7.88
CA SER A 274 -0.04 10.61 9.28
C SER A 274 0.35 9.28 9.93
N PHE A 275 -0.45 8.23 9.75
CA PHE A 275 -0.13 6.90 10.28
C PHE A 275 1.08 6.28 9.57
N TYR A 276 1.14 6.36 8.25
CA TYR A 276 2.25 5.78 7.48
C TYR A 276 3.60 6.46 7.78
N LYS A 277 3.61 7.79 7.91
CA LYS A 277 4.77 8.56 8.35
C LYS A 277 5.20 8.14 9.76
N GLY A 278 4.24 7.91 10.67
CA GLY A 278 4.49 7.38 12.01
C GLY A 278 5.13 5.99 12.00
N ILE A 279 4.63 5.08 11.15
CA ILE A 279 5.21 3.74 10.92
C ILE A 279 6.67 3.86 10.50
N ILE A 280 6.98 4.65 9.47
CA ILE A 280 8.36 4.83 8.98
C ILE A 280 9.24 5.46 10.07
N ALA A 281 8.75 6.52 10.73
CA ALA A 281 9.50 7.23 11.75
C ALA A 281 9.88 6.31 12.91
N ARG A 282 8.97 5.43 13.35
CA ARG A 282 9.18 4.48 14.44
C ARG A 282 10.04 3.28 14.01
N ALA A 283 9.83 2.77 12.80
CA ALA A 283 10.61 1.66 12.25
C ALA A 283 12.10 2.03 12.16
N PHE A 284 12.42 3.26 11.73
CA PHE A 284 13.79 3.77 11.63
C PHE A 284 14.14 4.76 12.74
N ASN A 285 13.67 4.51 13.97
CA ASN A 285 14.09 5.26 15.15
C ASN A 285 15.24 4.61 15.93
#